data_AF-A0A813DDT7-F1
#
_entry.id   AF-A0A813DDT7-F1
#
_cell.length_a   1.000
_cell.length_b   1.000
_cell.length_c   1.000
_cell.angle_alpha   90.00
_cell.angle_beta   90.00
_cell.angle_gamma   90.00
#
_symmetry.space_group_name_H-M   'P 1'
#
loop_
_entity.id
_entity.type
_entity.pdbx_description
1 polymer ?
#
loop_
_entity_poly.entity_id
_entity_poly.type
_entity_poly.pdbx_seq_one_letter_code
_entity_poly.pdbx_strand_id
1 'polypeptide(L)'
;MRLGDPCAVDAIGPEACYKAVKSIMLASDYIQDSHPDMQIAFELQRVKAPARGSNPETVKVRFHTALVQKLPVPDRPDVVAAKDTNPGLAAAELTRLLMQKGQTGIAVVGGMGPYAMHMSLKTVQMASRYMQKHMKENETLLAVACSQAVPAKDGDGGEKMRYVLSRMRGPAANPDPRPEGEDVV
;
A
#
# COMPACT_ATOMS: atom_id res chain seq x y z
N MET A 1 17.11 4.50 -2.37
CA MET A 1 16.91 3.22 -1.66
C MET A 1 18.19 2.46 -1.36
N ARG A 2 19.03 2.01 -2.32
CA ARG A 2 20.32 1.36 -1.99
C ARG A 2 21.27 2.23 -1.13
N LEU A 3 21.16 3.54 -1.26
CA LEU A 3 21.93 4.53 -0.49
C LEU A 3 21.22 5.02 0.79
N GLY A 4 20.10 4.39 1.18
CA GLY A 4 19.29 4.83 2.32
C GLY A 4 18.29 5.95 2.00
N ASP A 5 18.38 6.59 0.83
CA ASP A 5 17.48 7.69 0.49
C ASP A 5 16.02 7.24 0.28
N PRO A 6 15.05 7.98 0.84
CA PRO A 6 13.64 7.76 0.57
C PRO A 6 13.34 8.02 -0.91
N CYS A 7 12.38 7.27 -1.44
CA CYS A 7 11.91 7.42 -2.81
C CYS A 7 10.39 7.49 -2.81
N ALA A 8 9.83 8.14 -3.83
CA ALA A 8 8.40 8.17 -4.06
C ALA A 8 8.11 7.77 -5.50
N VAL A 9 7.09 6.93 -5.69
CA VAL A 9 6.54 6.61 -7.01
C VAL A 9 5.17 7.26 -7.12
N ASP A 10 4.90 7.99 -8.20
CA ASP A 10 3.59 8.59 -8.47
C ASP A 10 2.90 7.80 -9.59
N ALA A 11 1.62 7.48 -9.42
CA ALA A 11 0.82 6.79 -10.43
C ALA A 11 -0.62 7.33 -10.51
N ILE A 12 -1.19 7.32 -11.71
CA ILE A 12 -2.57 7.76 -11.97
C ILE A 12 -3.34 6.62 -12.65
N GLY A 13 -4.42 6.19 -12.02
CA GLY A 13 -5.30 5.14 -12.53
C GLY A 13 -4.87 3.70 -12.19
N PRO A 14 -5.76 2.71 -12.40
CA PRO A 14 -5.56 1.33 -11.95
C PRO A 14 -4.33 0.64 -12.52
N GLU A 15 -4.12 0.72 -13.85
CA GLU A 15 -3.00 0.07 -14.52
C GLU A 15 -1.64 0.63 -14.09
N ALA A 16 -1.53 1.96 -13.97
CA ALA A 16 -0.30 2.59 -13.52
C ALA A 16 0.01 2.24 -12.06
N CYS A 17 -1.00 2.24 -11.20
CA CYS A 17 -0.84 1.82 -9.80
C CYS A 17 -0.41 0.35 -9.70
N TYR A 18 -1.00 -0.52 -10.51
CA TYR A 18 -0.63 -1.94 -10.56
C TYR A 18 0.83 -2.14 -11.00
N LYS A 19 1.26 -1.43 -12.06
CA LYS A 19 2.66 -1.44 -12.51
C LYS A 19 3.61 -0.87 -11.46
N ALA A 20 3.25 0.23 -10.80
CA ALA A 20 4.05 0.82 -9.73
C ALA A 20 4.29 -0.18 -8.58
N VAL A 21 3.24 -0.89 -8.15
CA VAL A 21 3.34 -1.92 -7.11
C VAL A 21 4.23 -3.08 -7.55
N LYS A 22 4.08 -3.58 -8.79
CA LYS A 22 4.97 -4.62 -9.34
C LYS A 22 6.43 -4.17 -9.37
N SER A 23 6.70 -2.93 -9.75
CA SER A 23 8.05 -2.37 -9.73
C SER A 23 8.63 -2.29 -8.32
N ILE A 24 7.82 -1.89 -7.33
CA ILE A 24 8.23 -1.85 -5.91
C ILE A 24 8.57 -3.27 -5.42
N MET A 25 7.76 -4.27 -5.77
CA MET A 25 8.03 -5.67 -5.42
C MET A 25 9.32 -6.17 -6.04
N LEU A 26 9.51 -5.97 -7.34
CA LEU A 26 10.74 -6.37 -8.03
C LEU A 26 11.96 -5.69 -7.41
N ALA A 27 11.86 -4.39 -7.08
CA ALA A 27 12.92 -3.68 -6.37
C ALA A 27 13.18 -4.26 -4.97
N SER A 28 12.15 -4.78 -4.31
CA SER A 28 12.26 -5.45 -3.01
C SER A 28 12.91 -6.83 -3.09
N ASP A 29 12.82 -7.49 -4.24
CA ASP A 29 13.58 -8.72 -4.50
C ASP A 29 15.05 -8.38 -4.74
N TYR A 30 15.33 -7.36 -5.56
CA TYR A 30 16.70 -6.88 -5.84
C TYR A 30 17.45 -6.30 -4.64
N ILE A 31 16.75 -5.84 -3.59
CA ILE A 31 17.42 -5.33 -2.38
C ILE A 31 17.92 -6.47 -1.49
N GLN A 32 17.39 -7.70 -1.62
CA GLN A 32 17.83 -8.85 -0.83
C GLN A 32 19.31 -9.17 -1.05
N ASP A 33 19.82 -8.93 -2.26
CA ASP A 33 21.23 -9.21 -2.63
C ASP A 33 22.23 -8.41 -1.76
N SER A 34 21.86 -7.21 -1.32
CA SER A 34 22.72 -6.34 -0.51
C SER A 34 22.22 -6.16 0.92
N HIS A 35 20.94 -6.39 1.19
CA HIS A 35 20.32 -6.27 2.50
C HIS A 35 19.44 -7.51 2.75
N PRO A 36 20.04 -8.63 3.17
CA PRO A 36 19.29 -9.83 3.54
C PRO A 36 18.24 -9.48 4.61
N ASP A 37 17.07 -10.09 4.50
CA ASP A 37 15.94 -9.92 5.41
C ASP A 37 15.30 -8.52 5.45
N MET A 38 15.66 -7.61 4.54
CA MET A 38 15.02 -6.30 4.39
C MET A 38 14.12 -6.28 3.16
N GLN A 39 13.02 -5.56 3.18
CA GLN A 39 12.12 -5.42 2.03
C GLN A 39 11.59 -4.00 1.91
N ILE A 40 11.06 -3.65 0.74
CA ILE A 40 10.50 -2.32 0.49
C ILE A 40 9.03 -2.31 0.91
N ALA A 41 8.72 -1.49 1.91
CA ALA A 41 7.36 -1.11 2.23
C ALA A 41 7.02 0.25 1.62
N PHE A 42 5.74 0.59 1.58
CA PHE A 42 5.28 1.90 1.15
C PHE A 42 4.09 2.41 1.97
N GLU A 43 4.01 3.73 2.09
CA GLU A 43 2.84 4.48 2.53
C GLU A 43 2.11 5.05 1.31
N LEU A 44 0.78 4.99 1.31
CA LEU A 44 -0.06 5.53 0.22
C LEU A 44 -0.59 6.92 0.56
N GLN A 45 -0.27 7.90 -0.28
CA GLN A 45 -0.81 9.25 -0.17
C GLN A 45 -1.58 9.63 -1.45
N ARG A 46 -2.69 10.33 -1.27
CA ARG A 46 -3.42 10.95 -2.39
C ARG A 46 -2.88 12.35 -2.56
N VAL A 47 -2.43 12.67 -3.75
CA VAL A 47 -1.86 13.98 -4.07
C VAL A 47 -2.64 14.54 -5.25
N LYS A 48 -2.98 15.83 -5.18
CA LYS A 48 -3.57 16.54 -6.32
C LYS A 48 -2.52 16.66 -7.42
N ALA A 49 -2.90 16.31 -8.65
CA ALA A 49 -2.08 16.54 -9.81
C ALA A 49 -2.54 17.84 -10.47
N PRO A 50 -1.62 18.79 -10.77
CA PRO A 50 -2.00 20.06 -11.36
C PRO A 50 -2.73 19.85 -12.69
N ALA A 51 -3.78 20.63 -12.92
CA ALA A 51 -4.45 20.66 -14.21
C ALA A 51 -3.45 21.01 -15.32
N ARG A 52 -3.61 20.39 -16.50
CA ARG A 52 -2.77 20.67 -17.67
C ARG A 52 -3.65 20.96 -18.89
N GLY A 53 -3.68 22.23 -19.29
CA GLY A 53 -4.49 22.69 -20.41
C GLY A 53 -5.98 22.47 -20.15
N SER A 54 -6.63 21.72 -21.03
CA SER A 54 -8.05 21.36 -20.91
C SER A 54 -8.33 20.16 -20.00
N ASN A 55 -7.31 19.49 -19.45
CA ASN A 55 -7.52 18.35 -18.57
C ASN A 55 -7.90 18.82 -17.16
N PRO A 56 -9.02 18.32 -16.59
CA PRO A 56 -9.41 18.66 -15.23
C PRO A 56 -8.37 18.19 -14.22
N GLU A 57 -8.40 18.79 -13.04
CA GLU A 57 -7.63 18.33 -11.89
C GLU A 57 -7.88 16.83 -11.67
N THR A 58 -6.79 16.08 -11.48
CA THR A 58 -6.86 14.65 -11.21
C THR A 58 -6.10 14.31 -9.95
N VAL A 59 -6.35 13.11 -9.41
CA VAL A 59 -5.70 12.65 -8.19
C VAL A 59 -4.71 11.56 -8.56
N LYS A 60 -3.44 11.76 -8.17
CA LYS A 60 -2.40 10.74 -8.23
C LYS A 60 -2.25 10.04 -6.89
N VAL A 61 -1.80 8.79 -6.95
CA VAL A 61 -1.41 8.01 -5.78
C VAL A 61 0.12 8.06 -5.70
N ARG A 62 0.62 8.54 -4.57
CA ARG A 62 2.04 8.58 -4.24
C ARG A 62 2.37 7.42 -3.30
N PHE A 63 3.36 6.64 -3.66
CA PHE A 63 3.89 5.50 -2.90
C PHE A 63 5.21 5.95 -2.27
N HIS A 64 5.19 6.36 -1.01
CA HIS A 64 6.41 6.70 -0.29
C HIS A 64 7.07 5.43 0.23
N THR A 65 8.24 5.09 -0.30
CA THR A 65 8.89 3.81 0.00
C THR A 65 9.86 3.93 1.17
N ALA A 66 9.89 2.91 2.03
CA ALA A 66 10.85 2.76 3.11
C ALA A 66 11.39 1.32 3.15
N LEU A 67 12.65 1.16 3.54
CA LEU A 67 13.23 -0.15 3.78
C LEU A 67 12.83 -0.62 5.19
N VAL A 68 12.27 -1.82 5.28
CA VAL A 68 11.78 -2.40 6.54
C VAL A 68 12.22 -3.84 6.69
N GLN A 69 12.14 -4.39 7.91
CA GLN A 69 12.34 -5.81 8.12
C GLN A 69 11.30 -6.62 7.32
N LYS A 70 11.75 -7.74 6.74
CA LYS A 70 10.88 -8.69 6.06
C LYS A 70 9.82 -9.21 7.01
N LEU A 71 8.56 -9.02 6.60
CA LEU A 71 7.39 -9.43 7.35
C LEU A 71 6.99 -10.85 6.95
N PRO A 72 6.50 -11.66 7.90
CA PRO A 72 5.87 -12.92 7.53
C PRO A 72 4.63 -12.63 6.67
N VAL A 73 4.50 -13.36 5.56
CA VAL A 73 3.34 -13.27 4.67
C VAL A 73 2.41 -14.43 5.02
N PRO A 74 1.21 -14.18 5.59
CA PRO A 74 0.24 -15.23 5.85
C PRO A 74 -0.18 -15.98 4.58
N ASP A 75 -0.51 -17.27 4.72
CA ASP A 75 -0.94 -18.13 3.61
C ASP A 75 -2.27 -17.72 2.99
N ARG A 76 -3.11 -17.00 3.73
CA ARG A 76 -4.42 -16.50 3.26
C ARG A 76 -4.57 -15.02 3.57
N PRO A 77 -5.19 -14.25 2.66
CA PRO A 77 -5.54 -12.87 2.96
C PRO A 77 -6.65 -12.82 4.02
N ASP A 78 -6.61 -11.84 4.91
CA ASP A 78 -7.72 -11.58 5.84
C ASP A 78 -8.91 -10.94 5.09
N VAL A 79 -8.62 -10.11 4.07
CA VAL A 79 -9.61 -9.45 3.21
C VAL A 79 -9.29 -9.73 1.74
N VAL A 80 -10.28 -10.14 0.95
CA VAL A 80 -10.13 -10.30 -0.50
C VAL A 80 -10.91 -9.19 -1.21
N ALA A 81 -10.21 -8.40 -2.03
CA ALA A 81 -10.84 -7.42 -2.90
C ALA A 81 -11.06 -8.00 -4.30
N ALA A 82 -12.20 -7.68 -4.87
CA ALA A 82 -12.61 -7.90 -6.25
C ALA A 82 -12.93 -6.55 -6.90
N LYS A 83 -13.38 -6.58 -8.18
CA LYS A 83 -13.69 -5.37 -8.96
C LYS A 83 -14.82 -4.53 -8.34
N ASP A 84 -15.78 -5.19 -7.71
CA ASP A 84 -17.02 -4.64 -7.14
C ASP A 84 -16.95 -4.46 -5.61
N THR A 85 -15.81 -4.77 -4.99
CA THR A 85 -15.63 -4.58 -3.55
C THR A 85 -15.83 -3.12 -3.15
N ASN A 86 -16.63 -2.89 -2.11
CA ASN A 86 -16.73 -1.60 -1.45
C ASN A 86 -15.46 -1.36 -0.60
N PRO A 87 -14.57 -0.43 -0.98
CA PRO A 87 -13.30 -0.23 -0.27
C PRO A 87 -13.49 0.32 1.15
N GLY A 88 -14.61 0.98 1.44
CA GLY A 88 -14.88 1.52 2.78
C GLY A 88 -15.22 0.42 3.79
N LEU A 89 -16.07 -0.53 3.40
CA LEU A 89 -16.39 -1.69 4.24
C LEU A 89 -15.17 -2.61 4.41
N ALA A 90 -14.45 -2.87 3.32
CA ALA A 90 -13.21 -3.63 3.37
C ALA A 90 -12.15 -2.97 4.27
N ALA A 91 -12.06 -1.63 4.25
CA ALA A 91 -11.12 -0.89 5.08
C ALA A 91 -11.52 -0.93 6.55
N ALA A 92 -12.82 -0.80 6.86
CA ALA A 92 -13.32 -0.93 8.22
C ALA A 92 -13.00 -2.31 8.82
N GLU A 93 -13.19 -3.38 8.03
CA GLU A 93 -12.85 -4.74 8.44
C GLU A 93 -11.33 -4.90 8.63
N LEU A 94 -10.53 -4.41 7.69
CA LEU A 94 -9.06 -4.45 7.80
C LEU A 94 -8.55 -3.69 9.04
N THR A 95 -9.12 -2.52 9.33
CA THR A 95 -8.84 -1.73 10.54
C THR A 95 -9.23 -2.50 11.80
N ARG A 96 -10.42 -3.12 11.83
CA ARG A 96 -10.87 -3.95 12.95
C ARG A 96 -9.87 -5.08 13.24
N LEU A 97 -9.41 -5.77 12.20
CA LEU A 97 -8.42 -6.84 12.31
C LEU A 97 -7.07 -6.34 12.83
N LEU A 98 -6.57 -5.21 12.33
CA LEU A 98 -5.34 -4.59 12.82
C LEU A 98 -5.45 -4.22 14.31
N MET A 99 -6.58 -3.66 14.73
CA MET A 99 -6.82 -3.32 16.14
C MET A 99 -6.85 -4.56 17.04
N GLN A 100 -7.48 -5.65 16.59
CA GLN A 100 -7.53 -6.91 17.34
C GLN A 100 -6.15 -7.55 17.50
N LYS A 101 -5.29 -7.44 16.48
CA LYS A 101 -3.93 -8.01 16.49
C LYS A 101 -2.91 -7.14 17.25
N GLY A 102 -3.29 -5.94 17.70
CA GLY A 102 -2.49 -5.10 18.59
C GLY A 102 -1.36 -4.31 17.89
N GLN A 103 -0.33 -3.94 18.65
CA GLN A 103 0.74 -3.03 18.17
C GLN A 103 1.60 -3.62 17.05
N THR A 104 1.78 -4.94 17.03
CA THR A 104 2.57 -5.68 16.03
C THR A 104 1.67 -6.41 15.03
N GLY A 105 0.39 -6.05 14.98
CA GLY A 105 -0.59 -6.73 14.15
C GLY A 105 -0.31 -6.58 12.66
N ILE A 106 -0.31 -7.71 11.97
CA ILE A 106 -0.25 -7.80 10.51
C ILE A 106 -1.65 -8.13 9.99
N ALA A 107 -2.14 -7.38 9.01
CA ALA A 107 -3.36 -7.72 8.29
C ALA A 107 -3.12 -7.71 6.78
N VAL A 108 -3.79 -8.60 6.06
CA VAL A 108 -3.51 -8.86 4.65
C VAL A 108 -4.75 -8.59 3.83
N VAL A 109 -4.60 -7.75 2.80
CA VAL A 109 -5.60 -7.61 1.73
C VAL A 109 -5.03 -8.16 0.43
N GLY A 110 -5.77 -9.06 -0.23
CA GLY A 110 -5.39 -9.67 -1.49
C GLY A 110 -6.31 -9.27 -2.63
N GLY A 111 -5.79 -9.27 -3.86
CA GLY A 111 -6.57 -9.04 -5.07
C GLY A 111 -5.94 -9.70 -6.30
N MET A 112 -6.73 -9.88 -7.36
CA MET A 112 -6.28 -10.42 -8.64
C MET A 112 -6.55 -9.45 -9.79
N GLY A 113 -5.48 -9.10 -10.51
CA GLY A 113 -5.55 -8.19 -11.66
C GLY A 113 -5.73 -6.71 -11.30
N PRO A 114 -5.63 -5.81 -12.29
CA PRO A 114 -5.48 -4.37 -12.05
C PRO A 114 -6.62 -3.73 -11.24
N TYR A 115 -7.88 -4.11 -11.51
CA TYR A 115 -9.04 -3.52 -10.83
C TYR A 115 -9.18 -3.95 -9.37
N ALA A 116 -9.02 -5.24 -9.07
CA ALA A 116 -9.04 -5.72 -7.68
C ALA A 116 -7.87 -5.15 -6.87
N MET A 117 -6.72 -4.98 -7.52
CA MET A 117 -5.55 -4.35 -6.91
C MET A 117 -5.77 -2.87 -6.64
N HIS A 118 -6.47 -2.15 -7.52
CA HIS A 118 -6.89 -0.78 -7.27
C HIS A 118 -7.85 -0.67 -6.09
N MET A 119 -8.80 -1.61 -5.95
CA MET A 119 -9.69 -1.66 -4.78
C MET A 119 -8.95 -2.00 -3.49
N SER A 120 -7.95 -2.88 -3.56
CA SER A 120 -7.06 -3.18 -2.44
C SER A 120 -6.27 -1.94 -2.01
N LEU A 121 -5.69 -1.18 -2.94
CA LEU A 121 -4.97 0.06 -2.63
C LEU A 121 -5.88 1.12 -2.00
N LYS A 122 -7.11 1.29 -2.50
CA LYS A 122 -8.11 2.17 -1.88
C LYS A 122 -8.45 1.70 -0.46
N THR A 123 -8.60 0.39 -0.28
CA THR A 123 -8.86 -0.24 1.03
C THR A 123 -7.73 0.06 2.00
N VAL A 124 -6.47 -0.17 1.60
CA VAL A 124 -5.27 0.17 2.38
C VAL A 124 -5.27 1.64 2.76
N GLN A 125 -5.47 2.54 1.79
CA GLN A 125 -5.46 3.97 2.02
C GLN A 125 -6.54 4.43 3.01
N MET A 126 -7.76 3.88 2.91
CA MET A 126 -8.83 4.18 3.84
C MET A 126 -8.56 3.61 5.23
N ALA A 127 -8.02 2.38 5.30
CA ALA A 127 -7.63 1.75 6.56
C ALA A 127 -6.53 2.56 7.27
N SER A 128 -5.55 3.11 6.54
CA SER A 128 -4.54 4.03 7.10
C SER A 128 -5.21 5.24 7.77
N ARG A 129 -6.18 5.88 7.12
CA ARG A 129 -6.92 7.03 7.68
C ARG A 129 -7.74 6.64 8.92
N TYR A 130 -8.37 5.46 8.91
CA TYR A 130 -9.12 4.99 10.08
C TYR A 130 -8.19 4.68 11.26
N MET A 131 -7.03 4.09 10.99
CA MET A 131 -6.02 3.75 12.00
C MET A 131 -5.35 4.98 12.62
N GLN A 132 -5.28 6.12 11.93
CA GLN A 132 -4.65 7.35 12.47
C GLN A 132 -5.20 7.75 13.85
N LYS A 133 -6.49 7.52 14.13
CA LYS A 133 -7.11 7.82 15.44
C LYS A 133 -6.64 6.89 16.57
N HIS A 134 -6.01 5.77 16.23
CA HIS A 134 -5.59 4.71 17.15
C HIS A 134 -4.06 4.50 17.15
N MET A 135 -3.33 5.29 16.36
CA MET A 135 -1.87 5.28 16.27
C MET A 135 -1.28 6.42 17.10
N LYS A 136 -0.05 6.22 17.59
CA LYS A 136 0.72 7.30 18.21
C LYS A 136 1.23 8.24 17.11
N GLU A 137 1.62 9.46 17.49
CA GLU A 137 2.10 10.49 16.56
C GLU A 137 3.27 10.02 15.66
N ASN A 138 4.11 9.12 16.16
CA ASN A 138 5.27 8.58 15.45
C ASN A 138 5.02 7.18 14.84
N GLU A 139 3.77 6.83 14.57
CA GLU A 139 3.39 5.55 13.98
C GLU A 139 2.65 5.78 12.67
N THR A 140 2.99 4.96 11.67
CA THR A 140 2.34 4.96 10.36
C THR A 140 1.97 3.53 9.97
N LEU A 141 1.00 3.41 9.07
CA LEU A 141 0.61 2.13 8.50
C LEU A 141 1.39 1.94 7.20
N LEU A 142 2.28 0.95 7.19
CA LEU A 142 3.06 0.59 6.01
C LEU A 142 2.47 -0.65 5.34
N ALA A 143 2.44 -0.63 4.02
CA ALA A 143 2.07 -1.76 3.20
C ALA A 143 3.31 -2.34 2.51
N VAL A 144 3.42 -3.66 2.52
CA VAL A 144 4.39 -4.41 1.73
C VAL A 144 3.61 -5.18 0.68
N ALA A 145 4.04 -5.10 -0.57
CA ALA A 145 3.45 -5.90 -1.62
C ALA A 145 4.25 -7.20 -1.80
N CYS A 146 3.54 -8.30 -2.03
CA CYS A 146 4.13 -9.61 -2.32
C CYS A 146 3.27 -10.36 -3.34
N SER A 147 3.89 -11.18 -4.17
CA SER A 147 3.19 -12.09 -5.06
C SER A 147 3.07 -13.44 -4.37
N GLN A 148 1.95 -14.10 -4.59
CA GLN A 148 1.80 -15.50 -4.25
C GLN A 148 1.12 -16.22 -5.41
N ALA A 149 1.80 -17.25 -5.91
CA ALA A 149 1.16 -18.22 -6.79
C ALA A 149 0.10 -18.96 -5.98
N VAL A 150 -1.15 -18.92 -6.45
CA VAL A 150 -2.20 -19.76 -5.90
C VAL A 150 -2.41 -20.90 -6.88
N PRO A 151 -2.32 -22.16 -6.44
CA PRO A 151 -2.59 -23.29 -7.32
C PRO A 151 -4.00 -23.13 -7.89
N ALA A 152 -4.09 -23.13 -9.21
CA ALA A 152 -5.36 -23.06 -9.91
C ALA A 152 -6.21 -24.26 -9.51
N LYS A 153 -7.45 -24.04 -9.08
CA LYS A 153 -8.40 -25.15 -8.89
C LYS A 153 -8.84 -25.75 -10.23
N ASP A 154 -8.74 -24.98 -11.32
CA ASP A 154 -9.28 -25.35 -12.64
C ASP A 154 -8.34 -24.99 -13.82
N GLY A 155 -7.01 -25.03 -13.63
CA GLY A 155 -6.04 -24.82 -14.72
C GLY A 155 -5.77 -23.36 -15.15
N ASP A 156 -6.51 -22.38 -14.62
CA ASP A 156 -6.23 -20.96 -14.83
C ASP A 156 -5.15 -20.49 -13.83
N GLY A 157 -3.87 -20.60 -14.23
CA GLY A 157 -2.67 -20.34 -13.43
C GLY A 157 -2.43 -18.87 -13.06
N GLY A 158 -3.41 -18.22 -12.42
CA GLY A 158 -3.34 -16.81 -12.06
C GLY A 158 -2.42 -16.51 -10.87
N GLU A 159 -1.56 -15.51 -11.03
CA GLU A 159 -0.80 -14.90 -9.94
C GLU A 159 -1.74 -14.06 -9.06
N LYS A 160 -1.78 -14.32 -7.74
CA LYS A 160 -2.48 -13.45 -6.79
C LYS A 160 -1.48 -12.50 -6.16
N MET A 161 -1.82 -11.22 -6.17
CA MET A 161 -1.01 -10.20 -5.54
C MET A 161 -1.60 -9.86 -4.18
N ARG A 162 -0.75 -9.76 -3.16
CA ARG A 162 -1.15 -9.54 -1.78
C ARG A 162 -0.44 -8.33 -1.22
N TYR A 163 -1.18 -7.55 -0.47
CA TYR A 163 -0.65 -6.48 0.37
C TYR A 163 -0.67 -6.95 1.82
N VAL A 164 0.50 -6.98 2.42
CA VAL A 164 0.69 -7.22 3.84
C VAL A 164 0.82 -5.86 4.49
N LEU A 165 -0.15 -5.49 5.32
CA LEU A 165 -0.10 -4.27 6.09
C LEU A 165 0.42 -4.58 7.48
N SER A 166 1.36 -3.78 7.94
CA SER A 166 1.82 -3.78 9.33
C SER A 166 1.83 -2.35 9.85
N ARG A 167 1.46 -2.19 11.11
CA ARG A 167 1.79 -0.97 11.85
C ARG A 167 3.29 -0.97 12.08
N MET A 168 3.94 0.15 11.78
CA MET A 168 5.34 0.35 12.13
C MET A 168 5.53 1.69 12.82
N ARG A 169 6.45 1.72 13.77
CA ARG A 169 6.99 2.96 14.30
C ARG A 169 8.01 3.48 13.30
N GLY A 170 7.82 4.70 12.87
CA GLY A 170 8.74 5.34 11.96
C GLY A 170 8.34 6.80 11.81
N PRO A 171 9.31 7.68 11.46
CA PRO A 171 8.93 9.01 11.00
C PRO A 171 7.96 8.80 9.84
N ALA A 172 6.78 9.42 9.91
CA ALA A 172 5.90 9.51 8.74
C ALA A 172 6.78 9.93 7.55
N ALA A 173 6.61 9.30 6.39
CA ALA A 173 7.40 9.65 5.21
C ALA A 173 7.33 11.17 5.08
N ASN A 174 8.49 11.83 5.29
CA ASN A 174 8.59 13.25 5.64
C ASN A 174 7.55 14.01 4.83
N PRO A 175 6.49 14.55 5.47
CA PRO A 175 5.40 15.14 4.71
C PRO A 175 6.06 16.22 3.87
N ASP A 176 6.01 16.03 2.54
CA ASP A 176 6.29 17.08 1.58
C ASP A 176 5.62 18.33 2.18
N PRO A 177 6.38 19.38 2.58
CA PRO A 177 5.85 20.46 3.38
C PRO A 177 4.57 20.91 2.67
N ARG A 178 3.43 20.70 3.34
CA ARG A 178 2.12 20.98 2.76
C ARG A 178 2.24 22.36 2.13
N PRO A 179 1.88 22.56 0.85
CA PRO A 179 1.94 23.89 0.26
C PRO A 179 1.15 24.80 1.20
N GLU A 180 1.87 25.73 1.84
CA GLU A 180 1.28 26.69 2.77
C GLU A 180 0.23 27.48 1.97
N GLY A 181 -1.06 27.21 2.18
CA GLY A 181 -2.13 27.96 1.50
C GLY A 181 -3.39 27.22 1.06
N GLU A 182 -3.62 25.95 1.41
CA GLU A 182 -4.98 25.36 1.26
C GLU A 182 -5.80 25.61 2.53
N ASP A 183 -6.40 26.80 2.60
CA ASP A 183 -7.53 27.07 3.48
C ASP A 183 -8.67 26.11 3.14
N VAL A 184 -9.05 25.29 4.11
CA VAL A 184 -10.24 24.44 4.04
C VAL A 184 -11.45 25.35 4.19
N VAL A 185 -12.11 25.65 3.06
CA VAL A 185 -13.48 26.17 3.03
C VAL A 185 -14.47 25.00 3.02
#